data_AF-A0A0N8KNG2-F1
#
_entry.id   AF-A0A0N8KNG2-F1
#
_cell.length_a   1.000
_cell.length_b   1.000
_cell.length_c   1.000
_cell.angle_alpha   90.00
_cell.angle_beta   90.00
_cell.angle_gamma   90.00
#
_symmetry.space_group_name_H-M   'P 1'
#
loop_
_entity.id
_entity.type
_entity.pdbx_description
1 polymer ?
#
loop_
_entity_poly.entity_id
_entity_poly.type
_entity_poly.pdbx_seq_one_letter_code
_entity_poly.pdbx_strand_id
1 'polypeptide(L)'
;MMAISQVSAGFQGGQFQSSMPKRLVGLWRRLSIEENGERDVTTQVFWLQTTCGFADIRIPAERPSLASWAALKPHQAIALAKQDGFAGITHLSCDNLGRNRCEWHHAMDYRPFNGHTDVGLLHWQDDILIEIAPDGRYKEEWQRVETGPTATLTLTHEGRWKGWLVICGDYFIYMWDERKLLPAAKSLTSLISSSPTASNQYLNCEISFGRIQKGDHPWNIQLSTLPWREGKSLWEGKCLALLRGASRQVVQTANGQSLTWTVQEWEEHALQTLERQS
;
A
#
# COMPACT_ATOMS: atom_id res chain seq x y z
N MET A 1 9.75 16.69 3.12
CA MET A 1 10.32 17.03 1.79
C MET A 1 11.39 16.03 1.32
N MET A 2 12.09 15.29 2.19
CA MET A 2 13.10 14.28 1.76
C MET A 2 12.54 13.00 1.13
N ALA A 3 11.34 12.51 1.52
CA ALA A 3 10.78 11.28 0.94
C ALA A 3 10.50 11.39 -0.57
N ILE A 4 10.06 12.57 -1.04
CA ILE A 4 9.79 12.84 -2.46
C ILE A 4 11.09 12.75 -3.27
N SER A 5 12.23 13.24 -2.77
CA SER A 5 13.48 13.29 -3.54
C SER A 5 14.09 11.92 -3.83
N GLN A 6 13.88 10.91 -2.96
CA GLN A 6 14.39 9.56 -3.19
C GLN A 6 13.49 8.75 -4.14
N VAL A 7 12.16 8.92 -4.04
CA VAL A 7 11.21 8.40 -5.03
C VAL A 7 11.47 9.03 -6.42
N SER A 8 11.86 10.32 -6.46
CA SER A 8 12.29 11.00 -7.69
C SER A 8 13.62 10.48 -8.26
N ALA A 9 14.52 9.93 -7.43
CA ALA A 9 15.81 9.42 -7.91
C ALA A 9 15.67 8.10 -8.70
N GLY A 10 14.64 7.31 -8.40
CA GLY A 10 14.22 6.16 -9.22
C GLY A 10 13.40 6.56 -10.47
N PHE A 11 13.14 7.86 -10.66
CA PHE A 11 12.26 8.43 -11.69
C PHE A 11 13.09 9.05 -12.82
N GLN A 12 13.48 8.26 -13.83
CA GLN A 12 14.06 8.78 -15.07
C GLN A 12 13.04 8.67 -16.22
N GLY A 13 12.79 9.76 -16.93
CA GLY A 13 11.91 9.76 -18.11
C GLY A 13 10.42 9.48 -17.83
N GLY A 14 9.97 9.62 -16.57
CA GLY A 14 8.60 9.32 -16.17
C GLY A 14 8.32 7.85 -15.85
N GLN A 15 9.36 7.05 -15.56
CA GLN A 15 9.26 5.64 -15.21
C GLN A 15 10.10 5.31 -13.97
N PHE A 16 9.63 4.36 -13.16
CA PHE A 16 10.42 3.73 -12.11
C PHE A 16 11.36 2.68 -12.72
N GLN A 17 12.67 2.83 -12.53
CA GLN A 17 13.63 1.77 -12.86
C GLN A 17 13.83 0.86 -11.64
N SER A 18 13.39 -0.39 -11.73
CA SER A 18 13.96 -1.48 -10.91
C SER A 18 13.66 -2.84 -11.52
N SER A 19 14.61 -3.76 -11.38
CA SER A 19 14.43 -5.17 -11.73
C SER A 19 14.37 -5.97 -10.43
N MET A 20 13.20 -6.00 -9.80
CA MET A 20 13.01 -6.85 -8.63
C MET A 20 13.18 -8.32 -9.04
N PRO A 21 13.87 -9.16 -8.23
CA PRO A 21 13.93 -10.58 -8.50
C PRO A 21 12.52 -11.14 -8.61
N LYS A 22 12.26 -12.00 -9.61
CA LYS A 22 10.94 -12.63 -9.80
C LYS A 22 10.43 -13.31 -8.54
N ARG A 23 11.35 -13.84 -7.71
CA ARG A 23 11.02 -14.45 -6.43
C ARG A 23 10.52 -13.44 -5.39
N LEU A 24 10.69 -12.14 -5.53
CA LEU A 24 10.07 -11.15 -4.63
C LEU A 24 8.72 -10.63 -5.14
N VAL A 25 8.50 -10.65 -6.45
CA VAL A 25 7.24 -10.22 -7.07
C VAL A 25 6.10 -11.15 -6.67
N GLY A 26 5.00 -10.58 -6.21
CA GLY A 26 3.82 -11.32 -5.76
C GLY A 26 3.07 -10.67 -4.61
N LEU A 27 1.99 -11.33 -4.19
CA LEU A 27 1.29 -11.04 -2.94
C LEU A 27 1.87 -11.88 -1.82
N TRP A 28 2.15 -11.22 -0.70
CA TRP A 28 2.70 -11.80 0.51
C TRP A 28 1.78 -11.53 1.70
N ARG A 29 1.71 -12.49 2.61
CA ARG A 29 1.04 -12.36 3.91
C ARG A 29 2.07 -12.56 5.00
N ARG A 30 2.09 -11.66 5.98
CA ARG A 30 2.93 -11.85 7.17
C ARG A 30 2.33 -12.93 8.05
N LEU A 31 3.14 -13.92 8.40
CA LEU A 31 2.79 -14.99 9.33
C LEU A 31 3.03 -14.55 10.77
N SER A 32 4.15 -13.88 11.03
CA SER A 32 4.47 -13.34 12.35
C SER A 32 5.48 -12.19 12.26
N ILE A 33 5.48 -11.34 13.27
CA ILE A 33 6.59 -10.45 13.61
C ILE A 33 7.04 -10.76 15.04
N GLU A 34 8.35 -10.84 15.26
CA GLU A 34 8.99 -10.80 16.56
C GLU A 34 9.68 -9.45 16.71
N GLU A 35 9.28 -8.63 17.67
CA GLU A 35 9.88 -7.33 17.95
C GLU A 35 9.87 -7.08 19.46
N ASN A 36 10.98 -6.60 20.02
CA ASN A 36 11.12 -6.32 21.46
C ASN A 36 10.75 -7.50 22.40
N GLY A 37 10.94 -8.74 21.95
CA GLY A 37 10.62 -9.95 22.72
C GLY A 37 9.15 -10.37 22.67
N GLU A 38 8.30 -9.65 21.94
CA GLU A 38 6.91 -10.00 21.70
C GLU A 38 6.75 -10.59 20.30
N ARG A 39 5.88 -11.61 20.18
CA ARG A 39 5.52 -12.20 18.89
C ARG A 39 4.06 -11.89 18.56
N ASP A 40 3.83 -11.15 17.48
CA ASP A 40 2.50 -10.87 16.96
C ASP A 40 2.20 -11.75 15.73
N VAL A 41 1.16 -12.55 15.86
CA VAL A 41 0.58 -13.43 14.81
C VAL A 41 -0.86 -13.03 14.46
N THR A 42 -1.34 -11.92 15.03
CA THR A 42 -2.75 -11.53 15.04
C THR A 42 -3.04 -10.37 14.09
N THR A 43 -2.09 -9.46 13.89
CA THR A 43 -2.22 -8.37 12.92
C THR A 43 -2.27 -8.94 11.50
N GLN A 44 -3.33 -8.61 10.77
CA GLN A 44 -3.44 -8.96 9.36
C GLN A 44 -2.56 -8.03 8.55
N VAL A 45 -1.53 -8.59 7.92
CA VAL A 45 -0.61 -7.84 7.06
C VAL A 45 -0.50 -8.48 5.69
N PHE A 46 -0.77 -7.67 4.67
CA PHE A 46 -0.60 -8.03 3.27
C PHE A 46 0.34 -7.04 2.60
N TRP A 47 1.32 -7.55 1.88
CA TRP A 47 2.28 -6.78 1.09
C TRP A 47 2.25 -7.27 -0.35
N LEU A 48 2.03 -6.35 -1.28
CA LEU A 48 2.03 -6.65 -2.71
C LEU A 48 3.25 -5.97 -3.34
N GLN A 49 4.10 -6.77 -3.97
CA GLN A 49 5.32 -6.34 -4.64
C GLN A 49 5.21 -6.58 -6.14
N THR A 50 5.49 -5.54 -6.93
CA THR A 50 5.63 -5.60 -8.40
C THR A 50 7.09 -5.47 -8.80
N THR A 51 7.40 -5.30 -10.09
CA THR A 51 8.80 -5.08 -10.51
C THR A 51 9.33 -3.71 -10.12
N CYS A 52 8.45 -2.72 -9.88
CA CYS A 52 8.86 -1.37 -9.48
C CYS A 52 8.14 -0.78 -8.27
N GLY A 53 6.85 -1.07 -8.12
CA GLY A 53 6.04 -0.54 -7.04
C GLY A 53 5.72 -1.58 -5.97
N PHE A 54 5.37 -1.10 -4.79
CA PHE A 54 4.77 -1.92 -3.75
C PHE A 54 3.70 -1.15 -2.99
N ALA A 55 2.85 -1.89 -2.30
CA ALA A 55 1.99 -1.36 -1.25
C ALA A 55 1.74 -2.43 -0.18
N ASP A 56 1.50 -2.01 1.06
CA ASP A 56 1.10 -2.89 2.14
C ASP A 56 -0.08 -2.32 2.93
N ILE A 57 -0.75 -3.19 3.69
CA ILE A 57 -1.79 -2.85 4.65
C ILE A 57 -1.57 -3.66 5.91
N ARG A 58 -1.72 -3.02 7.08
CA ARG A 58 -1.57 -3.63 8.40
C ARG A 58 -2.76 -3.30 9.28
N ILE A 59 -3.59 -4.30 9.58
CA ILE A 59 -4.79 -4.14 10.40
C ILE A 59 -4.65 -4.96 11.69
N PRO A 60 -4.50 -4.32 12.86
CA PRO A 60 -4.48 -5.01 14.14
C PRO A 60 -5.79 -5.78 14.40
N ALA A 61 -5.70 -6.93 15.08
CA ALA A 61 -6.87 -7.75 15.41
C ALA A 61 -7.93 -6.98 16.22
N GLU A 62 -7.49 -6.06 17.09
CA GLU A 62 -8.33 -5.24 17.94
C GLU A 62 -8.93 -4.01 17.24
N ARG A 63 -8.76 -3.87 15.91
CA ARG A 63 -9.33 -2.74 15.16
C ARG A 63 -10.87 -2.79 15.22
N PRO A 64 -11.55 -1.74 15.71
CA PRO A 64 -13.00 -1.74 15.83
C PRO A 64 -13.69 -1.81 14.46
N SER A 65 -14.82 -2.53 14.40
CA SER A 65 -15.76 -2.41 13.30
C SER A 65 -16.56 -1.10 13.41
N LEU A 66 -16.77 -0.42 12.29
CA LEU A 66 -17.45 0.87 12.20
C LEU A 66 -18.28 0.95 10.93
N ALA A 67 -19.47 1.54 11.02
CA ALA A 67 -20.37 1.72 9.88
C ALA A 67 -20.10 3.00 9.07
N SER A 68 -19.48 4.02 9.69
CA SER A 68 -19.11 5.29 9.05
C SER A 68 -18.28 6.16 10.00
N TRP A 69 -17.79 7.30 9.51
CA TRP A 69 -17.20 8.35 10.35
C TRP A 69 -18.12 8.84 11.47
N ALA A 70 -19.43 8.93 11.23
CA ALA A 70 -20.39 9.41 12.22
C ALA A 70 -20.55 8.43 13.40
N ALA A 71 -20.19 7.16 13.22
CA ALA A 71 -20.19 6.16 14.27
C ALA A 71 -18.90 6.13 15.11
N LEU A 72 -17.87 6.90 14.73
CA LEU A 72 -16.56 6.87 15.38
C LEU A 72 -16.61 7.50 16.78
N LYS A 73 -16.27 6.72 17.80
CA LYS A 73 -16.08 7.22 19.17
C LYS A 73 -14.60 7.59 19.42
N PRO A 74 -14.30 8.51 20.35
CA PRO A 74 -12.93 8.95 20.62
C PRO A 74 -11.93 7.81 20.93
N HIS A 75 -12.32 6.81 21.73
CA HIS A 75 -11.44 5.67 22.03
C HIS A 75 -11.19 4.77 20.80
N GLN A 76 -12.16 4.69 19.88
CA GLN A 76 -12.02 3.95 18.62
C GLN A 76 -11.08 4.67 17.65
N ALA A 77 -11.00 6.00 17.70
CA ALA A 77 -10.06 6.78 16.89
C ALA A 77 -8.60 6.40 17.19
N ILE A 78 -8.28 6.18 18.48
CA ILE A 78 -6.95 5.68 18.89
C ILE A 78 -6.70 4.27 18.35
N ALA A 79 -7.70 3.40 18.34
CA ALA A 79 -7.55 2.06 17.79
C ALA A 79 -7.34 2.08 16.27
N LEU A 80 -8.07 2.94 15.53
CA LEU A 80 -7.84 3.14 14.10
C LEU A 80 -6.45 3.73 13.81
N ALA A 81 -5.92 4.59 14.68
CA ALA A 81 -4.58 5.15 14.54
C ALA A 81 -3.44 4.15 14.78
N LYS A 82 -3.74 2.94 15.26
CA LYS A 82 -2.78 1.83 15.34
C LYS A 82 -2.71 0.98 14.06
N GLN A 83 -3.62 1.23 13.11
CA GLN A 83 -3.52 0.65 11.78
C GLN A 83 -2.31 1.21 11.05
N ASP A 84 -1.93 0.55 9.97
CA ASP A 84 -0.78 0.94 9.19
C ASP A 84 -0.85 0.58 7.73
N GLY A 85 0.08 1.15 7.00
CA GLY A 85 0.44 0.74 5.67
C GLY A 85 1.04 1.88 4.87
N PHE A 86 1.72 1.53 3.80
CA PHE A 86 2.41 2.49 2.95
C PHE A 86 2.54 1.94 1.53
N ALA A 87 2.80 2.84 0.61
CA ALA A 87 2.98 2.54 -0.80
C ALA A 87 4.15 3.33 -1.37
N GLY A 88 4.86 2.74 -2.34
CA GLY A 88 6.03 3.39 -2.91
C GLY A 88 6.86 2.47 -3.80
N ILE A 89 8.17 2.72 -3.81
CA ILE A 89 9.14 2.00 -4.63
C ILE A 89 10.04 1.16 -3.73
N THR A 90 10.35 -0.04 -4.20
CA THR A 90 11.30 -0.93 -3.53
C THR A 90 12.65 -0.85 -4.22
N HIS A 91 13.71 -0.64 -3.45
CA HIS A 91 15.09 -0.73 -3.94
C HIS A 91 15.80 -1.90 -3.27
N LEU A 92 16.19 -2.88 -4.07
CA LEU A 92 16.97 -4.02 -3.62
C LEU A 92 18.45 -3.83 -3.96
N SER A 93 19.31 -4.00 -2.96
CA SER A 93 20.77 -3.88 -3.06
C SER A 93 21.44 -5.04 -2.32
N CYS A 94 22.76 -5.16 -2.43
CA CYS A 94 23.56 -6.00 -1.54
C CYS A 94 24.22 -5.10 -0.49
N ASP A 95 24.17 -5.49 0.78
CA ASP A 95 24.94 -4.80 1.82
C ASP A 95 26.44 -5.17 1.77
N ASN A 96 27.22 -4.57 2.67
CA ASN A 96 28.67 -4.81 2.76
C ASN A 96 29.04 -6.27 3.09
N LEU A 97 28.07 -7.10 3.49
CA LEU A 97 28.24 -8.53 3.80
C LEU A 97 27.61 -9.42 2.72
N GLY A 98 27.16 -8.86 1.60
CA GLY A 98 26.55 -9.60 0.49
C GLY A 98 25.11 -10.07 0.76
N ARG A 99 24.45 -9.53 1.80
CA ARG A 99 23.04 -9.85 2.11
C ARG A 99 22.10 -8.99 1.27
N ASN A 100 20.93 -9.52 0.92
CA ASN A 100 19.93 -8.74 0.19
C ASN A 100 19.35 -7.67 1.12
N ARG A 101 19.71 -6.41 0.88
CA ARG A 101 19.22 -5.27 1.63
C ARG A 101 18.14 -4.57 0.83
N CYS A 102 16.93 -4.60 1.36
CA CYS A 102 15.75 -3.99 0.79
C CYS A 102 15.50 -2.64 1.46
N GLU A 103 15.33 -1.59 0.67
CA GLU A 103 14.84 -0.28 1.12
C GLU A 103 13.44 -0.05 0.54
N TRP A 104 12.51 0.38 1.40
CA TRP A 104 11.18 0.80 0.99
C TRP A 104 11.10 2.32 1.03
N HIS A 105 10.99 2.95 -0.14
CA HIS A 105 10.85 4.40 -0.25
C HIS A 105 9.37 4.76 -0.28
N HIS A 106 8.86 5.26 0.84
CA HIS A 106 7.43 5.55 1.00
C HIS A 106 7.06 6.80 0.19
N ALA A 107 6.24 6.62 -0.84
CA ALA A 107 5.61 7.69 -1.58
C ALA A 107 4.34 8.19 -0.85
N MET A 108 3.62 7.25 -0.24
CA MET A 108 2.44 7.48 0.60
C MET A 108 2.56 6.64 1.89
N ASP A 109 2.16 7.20 3.02
CA ASP A 109 2.32 6.58 4.34
C ASP A 109 1.10 6.88 5.22
N TYR A 110 0.57 5.86 5.90
CA TYR A 110 -0.52 6.04 6.85
C TYR A 110 -0.07 6.86 8.07
N ARG A 111 1.19 6.68 8.51
CA ARG A 111 1.78 7.37 9.67
C ARG A 111 2.31 8.75 9.29
N PRO A 112 2.48 9.66 10.28
CA PRO A 112 3.33 10.82 10.12
C PRO A 112 4.77 10.40 9.83
N PHE A 113 5.47 11.21 9.03
CA PHE A 113 6.90 11.01 8.80
C PHE A 113 7.67 11.09 10.11
N ASN A 114 8.44 10.05 10.42
CA ASN A 114 9.19 9.91 11.68
C ASN A 114 10.71 10.10 11.51
N GLY A 115 11.20 10.38 10.30
CA GLY A 115 12.63 10.63 10.04
C GLY A 115 13.48 9.40 9.75
N HIS A 116 12.91 8.19 9.80
CA HIS A 116 13.66 6.95 9.60
C HIS A 116 13.45 6.39 8.19
N THR A 117 14.50 5.80 7.63
CA THR A 117 14.41 5.00 6.40
C THR A 117 13.89 3.61 6.76
N ASP A 118 12.99 3.08 5.93
CA ASP A 118 12.50 1.72 6.06
C ASP A 118 13.43 0.75 5.31
N VAL A 119 14.07 -0.16 6.06
CA VAL A 119 15.14 -1.02 5.58
C VAL A 119 15.07 -2.38 6.27
N GLY A 120 15.15 -3.44 5.48
CA GLY A 120 15.15 -4.83 5.94
C GLY A 120 16.18 -5.67 5.18
N LEU A 121 16.68 -6.70 5.84
CA LEU A 121 17.52 -7.73 5.21
C LEU A 121 16.64 -8.93 4.88
N LEU A 122 16.68 -9.35 3.62
CA LEU A 122 15.82 -10.40 3.08
C LEU A 122 16.62 -11.68 2.80
N HIS A 123 16.15 -12.80 3.34
CA HIS A 123 16.62 -14.13 2.96
C HIS A 123 15.48 -15.13 2.95
N TRP A 124 15.67 -16.22 2.21
CA TRP A 124 14.67 -17.28 2.11
C TRP A 124 15.03 -18.44 3.02
N GLN A 125 14.03 -18.98 3.71
CA GLN A 125 14.06 -20.28 4.37
C GLN A 125 12.97 -21.11 3.71
N ASP A 126 13.38 -22.00 2.80
CA ASP A 126 12.47 -22.69 1.89
C ASP A 126 11.57 -21.69 1.14
N ASP A 127 10.25 -21.79 1.32
CA ASP A 127 9.25 -20.89 0.71
C ASP A 127 8.85 -19.70 1.58
N ILE A 128 9.42 -19.60 2.79
CA ILE A 128 9.22 -18.46 3.69
C ILE A 128 10.28 -17.41 3.39
N LEU A 129 9.83 -16.18 3.14
CA LEU A 129 10.70 -15.02 3.11
C LEU A 129 10.85 -14.51 4.55
N ILE A 130 12.09 -14.43 5.00
CA ILE A 130 12.44 -13.86 6.29
C ILE A 130 12.97 -12.46 6.05
N GLU A 131 12.39 -11.51 6.78
CA GLU A 131 12.89 -10.15 6.87
C GLU A 131 13.42 -9.91 8.27
N ILE A 132 14.62 -9.35 8.39
CA ILE A 132 15.17 -8.91 9.67
C ILE A 132 15.63 -7.47 9.60
N ALA A 133 15.49 -6.75 10.71
CA ALA A 133 16.10 -5.43 10.84
C ALA A 133 17.62 -5.53 10.70
N PRO A 134 18.30 -4.53 10.09
CA PRO A 134 19.76 -4.50 10.06
C PRO A 134 20.44 -4.56 11.44
N ASP A 135 19.77 -4.05 12.48
CA ASP A 135 20.20 -4.07 13.88
C ASP A 135 19.63 -5.25 14.69
N GLY A 136 18.84 -6.13 14.05
CA GLY A 136 18.23 -7.29 14.69
C GLY A 136 17.05 -6.98 15.61
N ARG A 137 16.51 -5.76 15.64
CA ARG A 137 15.40 -5.38 16.54
C ARG A 137 14.07 -6.08 16.22
N TYR A 138 13.88 -6.51 14.97
CA TYR A 138 12.71 -7.28 14.56
C TYR A 138 13.07 -8.40 13.57
N LYS A 139 12.19 -9.41 13.53
CA LYS A 139 12.14 -10.46 12.50
C LYS A 139 10.70 -10.65 12.05
N GLU A 140 10.45 -10.63 10.75
CA GLU A 140 9.17 -10.98 10.14
C GLU A 140 9.29 -12.26 9.29
N GLU A 141 8.22 -13.04 9.29
CA GLU A 141 8.08 -14.24 8.46
C GLU A 141 6.94 -14.02 7.47
N TRP A 142 7.23 -14.20 6.18
CA TRP A 142 6.31 -13.90 5.10
C TRP A 142 6.07 -15.12 4.21
N GLN A 143 4.79 -15.43 4.01
CA GLN A 143 4.34 -16.48 3.10
C GLN A 143 3.82 -15.86 1.82
N ARG A 144 4.25 -16.37 0.67
CA ARG A 144 3.65 -15.99 -0.60
C ARG A 144 2.24 -16.55 -0.70
N VAL A 145 1.30 -15.69 -1.08
CA VAL A 145 -0.12 -16.01 -1.29
C VAL A 145 -0.42 -16.18 -2.77
N GLU A 146 0.08 -15.27 -3.62
CA GLU A 146 -0.25 -15.27 -5.05
C GLU A 146 0.92 -14.76 -5.89
N THR A 147 0.96 -15.23 -7.14
CA THR A 147 1.77 -14.67 -8.23
C THR A 147 0.90 -14.42 -9.44
N GLY A 148 1.31 -13.51 -10.31
CA GLY A 148 0.58 -13.29 -11.56
C GLY A 148 0.97 -11.98 -12.19
N PRO A 149 0.26 -11.58 -13.25
CA PRO A 149 0.50 -10.31 -13.91
C PRO A 149 0.42 -9.15 -12.94
N THR A 150 1.37 -8.23 -13.04
CA THR A 150 1.47 -7.07 -12.14
C THR A 150 1.17 -5.76 -12.85
N ALA A 151 0.69 -4.80 -12.08
CA ALA A 151 0.57 -3.41 -12.49
C ALA A 151 0.75 -2.46 -11.31
N THR A 152 1.36 -1.31 -11.58
CA THR A 152 1.46 -0.20 -10.64
C THR A 152 0.94 1.07 -11.30
N LEU A 153 -0.08 1.68 -10.71
CA LEU A 153 -0.69 2.92 -11.15
C LEU A 153 -0.58 3.96 -10.04
N THR A 154 -0.32 5.20 -10.43
CA THR A 154 -0.14 6.31 -9.50
C THR A 154 -0.94 7.52 -9.94
N LEU A 155 -1.48 8.27 -8.98
CA LEU A 155 -2.17 9.52 -9.24
C LEU A 155 -1.51 10.64 -8.45
N THR A 156 -1.17 11.72 -9.15
CA THR A 156 -0.66 12.97 -8.57
C THR A 156 -1.65 14.10 -8.75
N HIS A 157 -1.80 14.95 -7.73
CA HIS A 157 -2.54 16.20 -7.81
C HIS A 157 -1.72 17.29 -7.14
N GLU A 158 -1.55 18.43 -7.82
CA GLU A 158 -0.78 19.59 -7.31
C GLU A 158 0.62 19.22 -6.78
N GLY A 159 1.33 18.33 -7.50
CA GLY A 159 2.68 17.91 -7.13
C GLY A 159 2.77 16.95 -5.94
N ARG A 160 1.64 16.40 -5.46
CA ARG A 160 1.60 15.40 -4.38
C ARG A 160 0.99 14.10 -4.88
N TRP A 161 1.51 12.98 -4.39
CA TRP A 161 0.84 11.69 -4.53
C TRP A 161 -0.50 11.71 -3.81
N LYS A 162 -1.54 11.24 -4.50
CA LYS A 162 -2.92 11.17 -4.03
C LYS A 162 -3.46 9.75 -4.06
N GLY A 163 -3.07 8.98 -5.08
CA GLY A 163 -3.49 7.60 -5.25
C GLY A 163 -2.32 6.70 -5.62
N TRP A 164 -2.32 5.49 -5.10
CA TRP A 164 -1.41 4.42 -5.48
C TRP A 164 -2.18 3.10 -5.57
N LEU A 165 -2.08 2.41 -6.69
CA LEU A 165 -2.76 1.14 -6.93
C LEU A 165 -1.74 0.13 -7.40
N VAL A 166 -1.68 -1.00 -6.70
CA VAL A 166 -0.80 -2.11 -7.01
C VAL A 166 -1.64 -3.36 -7.21
N ILE A 167 -1.37 -4.11 -8.28
CA ILE A 167 -2.11 -5.30 -8.68
C ILE A 167 -1.14 -6.47 -8.86
N CYS A 168 -1.56 -7.66 -8.43
CA CYS A 168 -0.91 -8.94 -8.73
C CYS A 168 -1.99 -10.01 -8.93
N GLY A 169 -2.09 -10.51 -10.17
CA GLY A 169 -3.14 -11.45 -10.55
C GLY A 169 -4.54 -10.85 -10.30
N ASP A 170 -5.32 -11.50 -9.46
CA ASP A 170 -6.67 -11.06 -9.07
C ASP A 170 -6.69 -10.25 -7.77
N TYR A 171 -5.55 -9.81 -7.25
CA TYR A 171 -5.48 -9.06 -5.98
C TYR A 171 -5.01 -7.63 -6.21
N PHE A 172 -5.48 -6.73 -5.36
CA PHE A 172 -5.05 -5.33 -5.35
C PHE A 172 -4.79 -4.81 -3.94
N ILE A 173 -3.90 -3.82 -3.85
CA ILE A 173 -3.84 -2.86 -2.75
C ILE A 173 -3.98 -1.46 -3.34
N TYR A 174 -4.97 -0.72 -2.84
CA TYR A 174 -5.29 0.64 -3.23
C TYR A 174 -5.06 1.57 -2.04
N MET A 175 -4.31 2.64 -2.25
CA MET A 175 -4.10 3.70 -1.28
C MET A 175 -4.61 5.03 -1.83
N TRP A 176 -5.36 5.77 -1.01
CA TRP A 176 -5.88 7.10 -1.31
C TRP A 176 -5.75 8.02 -0.10
N ASP A 177 -5.13 9.18 -0.28
CA ASP A 177 -4.86 10.12 0.81
C ASP A 177 -5.50 11.49 0.58
N GLU A 178 -6.62 11.72 1.27
CA GLU A 178 -7.32 13.00 1.26
C GLU A 178 -6.82 13.98 2.32
N ARG A 179 -5.82 13.59 3.11
CA ARG A 179 -5.37 14.40 4.22
C ARG A 179 -4.53 15.57 3.72
N LYS A 180 -4.64 16.69 4.44
CA LYS A 180 -3.55 17.67 4.47
C LYS A 180 -2.31 17.00 5.06
N LEU A 181 -1.13 17.52 4.73
CA LEU A 181 0.13 16.97 5.27
C LEU A 181 0.02 16.85 6.80
N LEU A 182 0.27 15.65 7.31
CA LEU A 182 0.24 15.40 8.74
C LEU A 182 1.34 16.22 9.43
N PRO A 183 1.08 16.82 10.60
CA PRO A 183 2.14 17.37 11.43
C PRO A 183 3.16 16.29 11.79
N ALA A 184 4.42 16.65 11.93
CA ALA A 184 5.45 15.73 12.40
C ALA A 184 5.12 15.27 13.82
N ALA A 185 5.09 13.96 14.04
CA ALA A 185 4.77 13.35 15.32
C ALA A 185 5.32 11.93 15.39
N LYS A 186 5.44 11.39 16.60
CA LYS A 186 5.92 10.01 16.81
C LYS A 186 4.94 8.96 16.26
N SER A 187 3.64 9.27 16.28
CA SER A 187 2.58 8.37 15.83
C SER A 187 1.27 9.13 15.56
N LEU A 188 0.35 8.52 14.80
CA LEU A 188 -1.02 9.03 14.69
C LEU A 188 -1.73 9.07 16.05
N THR A 189 -1.48 8.09 16.92
CA THR A 189 -2.07 8.08 18.26
C THR A 189 -1.69 9.33 19.04
N SER A 190 -0.43 9.79 18.95
CA SER A 190 0.01 11.02 19.60
C SER A 190 -0.67 12.28 19.03
N LEU A 191 -0.87 12.34 17.70
CA LEU A 191 -1.60 13.43 17.05
C LEU A 191 -3.06 13.48 17.51
N ILE A 192 -3.74 12.33 17.49
CA ILE A 192 -5.14 12.23 17.92
C ILE A 192 -5.29 12.59 19.40
N SER A 193 -4.41 12.10 20.27
CA SER A 193 -4.44 12.47 21.69
C SER A 193 -4.24 13.97 21.91
N SER A 194 -3.38 14.61 21.12
CA SER A 194 -3.14 16.06 21.20
C SER A 194 -4.26 16.92 20.57
N SER A 195 -5.03 16.36 19.64
CA SER A 195 -6.10 17.07 18.93
C SER A 195 -7.26 16.12 18.58
N PRO A 196 -8.06 15.67 19.57
CA PRO A 196 -9.09 14.64 19.35
C PRO A 196 -10.18 15.07 18.37
N THR A 197 -10.47 16.37 18.28
CA THR A 197 -11.46 16.93 17.34
C THR A 197 -11.02 16.82 15.88
N ALA A 198 -9.72 16.63 15.61
CA ALA A 198 -9.15 16.46 14.27
C ALA A 198 -8.99 14.98 13.86
N SER A 199 -9.47 14.01 14.68
CA SER A 199 -9.27 12.58 14.45
C SER A 199 -9.63 12.13 13.03
N ASN A 200 -10.81 12.53 12.54
CA ASN A 200 -11.25 12.14 11.20
C ASN A 200 -10.30 12.66 10.12
N GLN A 201 -9.79 13.89 10.28
CA GLN A 201 -8.84 14.46 9.33
C GLN A 201 -7.51 13.69 9.33
N TYR A 202 -7.04 13.18 10.47
CA TYR A 202 -5.80 12.42 10.53
C TYR A 202 -5.94 10.97 10.05
N LEU A 203 -7.14 10.41 10.21
CA LEU A 203 -7.46 9.03 9.85
C LEU A 203 -7.96 8.87 8.40
N ASN A 204 -8.24 9.96 7.69
CA ASN A 204 -8.81 9.94 6.33
C ASN A 204 -7.82 9.57 5.22
N CYS A 205 -7.13 8.44 5.41
CA CYS A 205 -6.32 7.79 4.40
C CYS A 205 -6.80 6.35 4.24
N GLU A 206 -7.35 6.06 3.07
CA GLU A 206 -7.81 4.73 2.71
C GLU A 206 -6.61 3.91 2.26
N ILE A 207 -6.44 2.74 2.85
CA ILE A 207 -5.69 1.63 2.29
C ILE A 207 -6.66 0.46 2.27
N SER A 208 -6.90 -0.08 1.07
CA SER A 208 -7.88 -1.15 0.84
C SER A 208 -7.20 -2.29 0.10
N PHE A 209 -7.25 -3.48 0.68
CA PHE A 209 -6.84 -4.74 0.07
C PHE A 209 -8.08 -5.51 -0.37
N GLY A 210 -8.01 -6.12 -1.55
CA GLY A 210 -9.16 -6.82 -2.09
C GLY A 210 -8.85 -7.67 -3.30
N ARG A 211 -9.94 -8.15 -3.91
CA ARG A 211 -9.89 -9.00 -5.10
C ARG A 211 -10.61 -8.38 -6.28
N ILE A 212 -10.06 -8.61 -7.45
CA ILE A 212 -10.67 -8.35 -8.73
C ILE A 212 -11.42 -9.62 -9.15
N GLN A 213 -12.71 -9.49 -9.41
CA GLN A 213 -13.61 -10.56 -9.83
C GLN A 213 -14.29 -10.21 -11.16
N LYS A 214 -14.94 -11.17 -11.80
CA LYS A 214 -15.80 -10.90 -12.97
C LYS A 214 -17.14 -10.34 -12.51
N GLY A 215 -17.73 -9.43 -13.29
CA GLY A 215 -19.08 -8.91 -13.08
C GLY A 215 -19.13 -7.38 -13.08
N ASP A 216 -20.28 -6.82 -12.71
CA ASP A 216 -20.51 -5.37 -12.79
C ASP A 216 -19.79 -4.58 -11.68
N HIS A 217 -19.40 -5.25 -10.59
CA HIS A 217 -18.69 -4.66 -9.45
C HIS A 217 -17.42 -5.46 -9.15
N PRO A 218 -16.42 -5.36 -10.03
CA PRO A 218 -15.32 -6.31 -10.03
C PRO A 218 -14.34 -6.10 -8.87
N TRP A 219 -14.30 -4.93 -8.24
CA TRP A 219 -13.28 -4.59 -7.25
C TRP A 219 -13.78 -4.80 -5.82
N ASN A 220 -13.81 -6.02 -5.32
CA ASN A 220 -14.29 -6.30 -3.97
C ASN A 220 -13.23 -5.99 -2.89
N ILE A 221 -13.54 -5.09 -1.95
CA ILE A 221 -12.68 -4.80 -0.79
C ILE A 221 -12.87 -5.87 0.28
N GLN A 222 -11.78 -6.49 0.69
CA GLN A 222 -11.76 -7.52 1.73
C GLN A 222 -11.28 -6.98 3.08
N LEU A 223 -10.33 -6.03 3.06
CA LEU A 223 -9.73 -5.44 4.25
C LEU A 223 -9.46 -3.95 3.99
N SER A 224 -9.76 -3.07 4.96
CA SER A 224 -9.53 -1.63 4.78
C SER A 224 -9.16 -0.90 6.07
N THR A 225 -8.36 0.15 5.97
CA THR A 225 -8.15 1.11 7.07
C THR A 225 -9.41 1.90 7.43
N LEU A 226 -10.41 1.88 6.54
CA LEU A 226 -11.74 2.43 6.73
C LEU A 226 -12.75 1.27 6.85
N PRO A 227 -13.13 0.83 8.08
CA PRO A 227 -13.88 -0.42 8.28
C PRO A 227 -15.17 -0.53 7.46
N TRP A 228 -15.87 0.58 7.25
CA TRP A 228 -17.12 0.61 6.49
C TRP A 228 -16.96 0.43 4.97
N ARG A 229 -15.74 0.30 4.47
CA ARG A 229 -15.44 -0.02 3.07
C ARG A 229 -15.37 -1.52 2.83
N GLU A 230 -15.13 -2.33 3.86
CA GLU A 230 -15.05 -3.79 3.76
C GLU A 230 -16.37 -4.38 3.24
N GLY A 231 -16.28 -5.31 2.30
CA GLY A 231 -17.42 -5.92 1.62
C GLY A 231 -18.03 -5.08 0.49
N LYS A 232 -17.59 -3.83 0.29
CA LYS A 232 -18.06 -2.96 -0.80
C LYS A 232 -17.14 -3.05 -2.02
N SER A 233 -17.63 -2.53 -3.14
CA SER A 233 -16.78 -2.31 -4.31
C SER A 233 -15.85 -1.11 -4.09
N LEU A 234 -14.60 -1.20 -4.56
CA LEU A 234 -13.64 -0.10 -4.52
C LEU A 234 -14.18 1.11 -5.28
N TRP A 235 -14.72 0.85 -6.47
CA TRP A 235 -15.38 1.83 -7.33
C TRP A 235 -16.75 1.32 -7.75
N GLU A 236 -17.66 2.24 -8.03
CA GLU A 236 -18.98 1.91 -8.55
C GLU A 236 -18.87 1.49 -10.02
N GLY A 237 -19.43 0.33 -10.37
CA GLY A 237 -19.46 -0.17 -11.74
C GLY A 237 -18.08 -0.41 -12.38
N LYS A 238 -18.12 -0.46 -13.72
CA LYS A 238 -16.96 -0.47 -14.62
C LYS A 238 -16.36 0.93 -14.71
N CYS A 239 -15.44 1.24 -13.79
CA CYS A 239 -14.98 2.61 -13.52
C CYS A 239 -13.64 2.97 -14.21
N LEU A 240 -12.84 1.98 -14.60
CA LEU A 240 -11.55 2.21 -15.26
C LEU A 240 -11.67 2.02 -16.77
N ALA A 241 -11.36 3.07 -17.52
CA ALA A 241 -11.17 3.03 -18.96
C ALA A 241 -9.70 3.27 -19.28
N LEU A 242 -9.08 2.32 -19.98
CA LEU A 242 -7.73 2.47 -20.49
C LEU A 242 -7.76 3.46 -21.66
N LEU A 243 -7.01 4.57 -21.55
CA LEU A 243 -6.76 5.42 -22.71
C LEU A 243 -5.62 4.80 -23.52
N ARG A 244 -5.98 4.02 -24.55
CA ARG A 244 -4.99 3.44 -25.46
C ARG A 244 -4.37 4.55 -26.33
N GLY A 245 -3.07 4.79 -26.16
CA GLY A 245 -2.25 5.77 -26.88
C GLY A 245 -0.80 5.78 -26.38
N ALA A 246 0.05 6.66 -26.90
CA ALA A 246 1.44 6.80 -26.41
C ALA A 246 1.52 7.25 -24.93
N SER A 247 0.44 7.85 -24.41
CA SER A 247 0.28 8.23 -23.01
C SER A 247 -0.23 7.03 -22.20
N ARG A 248 0.66 6.37 -21.46
CA ARG A 248 0.34 5.27 -20.52
C ARG A 248 -0.55 5.74 -19.36
N GLN A 249 -1.83 5.97 -19.63
CA GLN A 249 -2.80 6.54 -18.69
C GLN A 249 -4.07 5.70 -18.61
N VAL A 250 -4.65 5.66 -17.41
CA VAL A 250 -5.97 5.09 -17.15
C VAL A 250 -6.86 6.20 -16.60
N VAL A 251 -8.05 6.35 -17.18
CA VAL A 251 -9.05 7.27 -16.65
C VAL A 251 -10.02 6.48 -15.79
N GLN A 252 -10.17 6.93 -14.56
CA GLN A 252 -11.17 6.46 -13.64
C GLN A 252 -12.33 7.46 -13.62
N THR A 253 -13.55 7.01 -13.90
CA THR A 253 -14.75 7.86 -13.83
C THR A 253 -15.62 7.46 -12.64
N ALA A 254 -15.54 8.21 -11.55
CA ALA A 254 -16.33 7.95 -10.34
C ALA A 254 -17.11 9.20 -9.95
N ASN A 255 -18.41 9.06 -9.65
CA ASN A 255 -19.26 10.15 -9.12
C ASN A 255 -19.22 11.44 -9.96
N GLY A 256 -19.17 11.32 -11.29
CA GLY A 256 -19.09 12.47 -12.21
C GLY A 256 -17.73 13.17 -12.26
N GLN A 257 -16.71 12.62 -11.59
CA GLN A 257 -15.33 13.08 -11.68
C GLN A 257 -14.50 12.09 -12.49
N SER A 258 -13.56 12.62 -13.28
CA SER A 258 -12.57 11.84 -14.01
C SER A 258 -11.19 12.05 -13.39
N LEU A 259 -10.60 10.96 -12.92
CA LEU A 259 -9.28 10.90 -12.33
C LEU A 259 -8.33 10.22 -13.30
N THR A 260 -7.20 10.86 -13.61
CA THR A 260 -6.20 10.30 -14.52
C THR A 260 -5.06 9.67 -13.74
N TRP A 261 -4.93 8.36 -13.86
CA TRP A 261 -3.85 7.56 -13.32
C TRP A 261 -2.72 7.44 -14.34
N THR A 262 -1.49 7.56 -13.87
CA THR A 262 -0.28 7.25 -14.64
C THR A 262 0.13 5.81 -14.38
N VAL A 263 0.34 5.06 -15.44
CA VAL A 263 0.82 3.68 -15.38
C VAL A 263 2.34 3.68 -15.28
N GLN A 264 2.86 3.15 -14.18
CA GLN A 264 4.30 3.05 -13.91
C GLN A 264 4.86 1.71 -14.36
N GLU A 265 4.10 0.65 -14.13
CA GLU A 265 4.39 -0.71 -14.57
C GLU A 265 3.10 -1.35 -15.06
N TRP A 266 3.22 -2.17 -16.11
CA TRP A 266 2.11 -2.93 -16.64
C TRP A 266 2.57 -4.15 -17.44
N GLU A 267 2.10 -5.34 -17.07
CA GLU A 267 2.23 -6.54 -17.92
C GLU A 267 0.97 -6.74 -18.79
N GLU A 268 1.12 -7.03 -20.09
CA GLU A 268 0.00 -7.07 -21.06
C GLU A 268 -1.19 -7.95 -20.62
N HIS A 269 -0.95 -9.02 -19.84
CA HIS A 269 -2.04 -9.87 -19.35
C HIS A 269 -2.85 -9.24 -18.22
N ALA A 270 -2.28 -8.27 -17.48
CA ALA A 270 -3.03 -7.43 -16.55
C ALA A 270 -4.02 -6.50 -17.31
N LEU A 271 -3.76 -6.20 -18.60
CA LEU A 271 -4.74 -5.49 -19.45
C LEU A 271 -6.03 -6.29 -19.55
N GLN A 272 -5.96 -7.60 -19.74
CA GLN A 272 -7.16 -8.41 -19.87
C GLN A 272 -8.00 -8.39 -18.58
N THR A 273 -7.37 -8.32 -17.40
CA THR A 273 -8.09 -8.18 -16.12
C THR A 273 -8.82 -6.84 -16.03
N LEU A 274 -8.25 -5.76 -16.58
CA LEU A 274 -8.85 -4.42 -16.60
C LEU A 274 -9.84 -4.22 -17.76
N GLU A 275 -9.58 -4.78 -18.93
CA GLU A 275 -10.39 -4.69 -20.15
C GLU A 275 -11.61 -5.60 -20.13
N ARG A 276 -11.56 -6.72 -19.40
CA ARG A 276 -12.77 -7.50 -19.04
C ARG A 276 -13.79 -6.65 -18.27
N GLN A 277 -13.35 -5.50 -17.74
CA GLN A 277 -14.12 -4.54 -16.96
C GLN A 277 -14.41 -3.24 -17.73
N SER A 278 -14.05 -3.11 -19.01
CA SER A 278 -14.63 -2.09 -19.92
C SER A 278 -15.82 -2.67 -20.69
#